data_AF-A0A9P6ARA9-F1
#
_entry.id   AF-A0A9P6ARA9-F1
#
_cell.length_a   1.000
_cell.length_b   1.000
_cell.length_c   1.000
_cell.angle_alpha   90.00
_cell.angle_beta   90.00
_cell.angle_gamma   90.00
#
_symmetry.space_group_name_H-M   'P 1'
#
loop_
_entity.id
_entity.type
_entity.pdbx_description
1 polymer ?
#
loop_
_entity_poly.entity_id
_entity_poly.type
_entity_poly.pdbx_seq_one_letter_code
_entity_poly.pdbx_strand_id
1 'polypeptide(L)'
;MDEWAKMVTEWEDNKSNPDPEETVKSQAAIHWELVKAECVALTGADALKASPGAFIVSGLELEEVQHHLTNDIARLKGVGTDTQKADVAHRSLLLQKRLVLFQDAQNCFMPEAVGCRLPTSETSTPQSLCLFLPHDLAVPLSLTPSGKHLLTVEAQLQHAQVSDALSELHQSLAVYSHLRMSKIQEATGQRALTQANNLLQKSKAHTDAIAKKY
;
A
#
# COMPACT_ATOMS: atom_id res chain seq x y z
N MET A 1 -9.21 10.44 -26.82
CA MET A 1 -9.48 11.36 -25.70
C MET A 1 -10.15 10.53 -24.64
N ASP A 2 -9.36 10.20 -23.62
CA ASP A 2 -9.68 9.22 -22.60
C ASP A 2 -10.91 9.67 -21.79
N GLU A 3 -11.78 8.73 -21.46
CA GLU A 3 -13.05 8.97 -20.76
C GLU A 3 -12.86 9.76 -19.46
N TRP A 4 -11.77 9.50 -18.76
CA TRP A 4 -11.34 10.25 -17.59
C TRP A 4 -11.03 11.72 -17.90
N ALA A 5 -10.34 12.01 -18.99
CA ALA A 5 -10.02 13.38 -19.39
C ALA A 5 -11.30 14.19 -19.66
N LYS A 6 -12.34 13.55 -20.19
CA LYS A 6 -13.67 14.17 -20.36
C LYS A 6 -14.35 14.44 -19.02
N MET A 7 -14.37 13.45 -18.12
CA MET A 7 -14.95 13.62 -16.78
C MET A 7 -14.27 14.75 -16.00
N VAL A 8 -12.95 14.86 -16.08
CA VAL A 8 -12.18 15.95 -15.46
C VAL A 8 -12.54 17.30 -16.08
N THR A 9 -12.59 17.41 -17.42
CA THR A 9 -12.99 18.67 -18.06
C THR A 9 -14.43 19.08 -17.72
N GLU A 10 -15.35 18.12 -17.67
CA GLU A 10 -16.76 18.36 -17.32
C GLU A 10 -16.93 18.79 -15.85
N TRP A 11 -16.08 18.30 -14.95
CA TRP A 11 -16.03 18.73 -13.56
C TRP A 11 -15.35 20.11 -13.39
N GLU A 12 -14.26 20.36 -14.11
CA GLU A 12 -13.58 21.67 -14.11
C GLU A 12 -14.50 22.78 -14.61
N ASP A 13 -15.32 22.49 -15.62
CA ASP A 13 -16.31 23.41 -16.18
C ASP A 13 -17.53 23.63 -15.26
N ASN A 14 -17.91 22.62 -14.47
CA ASN A 14 -19.04 22.70 -13.55
C ASN A 14 -18.79 21.91 -12.24
N LYS A 15 -18.47 22.63 -11.16
CA LYS A 15 -18.24 22.06 -9.83
C LYS A 15 -19.47 21.40 -9.17
N SER A 16 -20.64 21.44 -9.81
CA SER A 16 -21.82 20.67 -9.39
C SER A 16 -21.81 19.23 -9.91
N ASN A 17 -20.93 18.90 -10.87
CA ASN A 17 -20.72 17.53 -11.33
C ASN A 17 -19.95 16.74 -10.26
N PRO A 18 -20.11 15.40 -10.21
CA PRO A 18 -19.38 14.57 -9.25
C PRO A 18 -17.88 14.71 -9.48
N ASP A 19 -17.13 14.94 -8.40
CA ASP A 19 -15.67 14.98 -8.46
C ASP A 19 -15.15 13.59 -8.85
N PRO A 20 -14.41 13.47 -9.96
CA PRO A 20 -13.84 12.19 -10.38
C PRO A 20 -12.95 11.55 -9.30
N GLU A 21 -12.34 12.33 -8.41
CA GLU A 21 -11.52 11.82 -7.30
C GLU A 21 -12.34 11.45 -6.04
N GLU A 22 -13.46 12.12 -5.73
CA GLU A 22 -14.30 11.77 -4.56
C GLU A 22 -15.07 10.45 -4.73
N THR A 23 -15.18 9.93 -5.94
CA THR A 23 -15.92 8.68 -6.20
C THR A 23 -15.21 7.43 -5.69
N VAL A 24 -13.92 7.51 -5.36
CA VAL A 24 -13.13 6.36 -4.90
C VAL A 24 -13.02 6.34 -3.38
N LYS A 25 -13.41 5.22 -2.76
CA LYS A 25 -13.27 5.04 -1.31
C LYS A 25 -11.80 4.84 -0.96
N SER A 26 -11.35 5.54 0.10
CA SER A 26 -10.03 5.30 0.68
C SER A 26 -9.89 3.86 1.23
N GLN A 27 -8.67 3.35 1.26
CA GLN A 27 -8.31 2.05 1.83
C GLN A 27 -8.82 1.93 3.27
N ALA A 28 -8.74 2.99 4.06
CA ALA A 28 -9.24 3.00 5.43
C ALA A 28 -10.76 2.82 5.51
N ALA A 29 -11.51 3.40 4.56
CA ALA A 29 -12.95 3.26 4.47
C ALA A 29 -13.35 1.84 4.07
N ILE A 30 -12.67 1.25 3.08
CA ILE A 30 -12.91 -0.15 2.68
C ILE A 30 -12.56 -1.10 3.83
N HIS A 31 -11.43 -0.89 4.50
CA HIS A 31 -11.06 -1.70 5.66
C HIS A 31 -12.10 -1.60 6.79
N TRP A 32 -12.62 -0.41 7.07
CA TRP A 32 -13.69 -0.24 8.05
C TRP A 32 -14.99 -0.97 7.64
N GLU A 33 -15.36 -0.94 6.36
CA GLU A 33 -16.51 -1.68 5.83
C GLU A 33 -16.35 -3.19 5.99
N LEU A 34 -15.14 -3.72 5.73
CA LEU A 34 -14.81 -5.14 5.92
C LEU A 34 -14.93 -5.53 7.40
N VAL A 35 -14.31 -4.75 8.30
CA VAL A 35 -14.38 -4.99 9.75
C VAL A 35 -15.84 -4.93 10.25
N LYS A 36 -16.62 -3.98 9.74
CA LYS A 36 -18.04 -3.86 10.09
C LYS A 36 -18.85 -5.07 9.62
N ALA A 37 -18.64 -5.52 8.38
CA ALA A 37 -19.31 -6.70 7.84
C ALA A 37 -18.97 -7.97 8.66
N GLU A 38 -17.72 -8.07 9.10
CA GLU A 38 -17.24 -9.18 9.93
C GLU A 38 -17.80 -9.14 11.36
N CYS A 39 -17.86 -7.97 11.99
CA CYS A 39 -18.51 -7.79 13.30
C CYS A 39 -19.98 -8.24 13.27
N VAL A 40 -20.70 -7.98 12.18
CA VAL A 40 -22.08 -8.47 12.01
C VAL A 40 -22.10 -9.99 11.86
N ALA A 41 -21.20 -10.57 11.08
CA ALA A 41 -21.09 -12.03 10.90
C ALA A 41 -20.74 -12.78 12.21
N LEU A 42 -19.92 -12.18 13.08
CA LEU A 42 -19.54 -12.72 14.39
C LEU A 42 -20.70 -12.79 15.38
N THR A 43 -21.79 -12.03 15.18
CA THR A 43 -23.00 -12.14 16.00
C THR A 43 -23.89 -13.33 15.62
N GLY A 44 -23.56 -14.04 14.53
CA GLY A 44 -24.19 -15.30 14.10
C GLY A 44 -23.41 -16.55 14.52
N ALA A 45 -23.87 -17.73 14.08
CA ALA A 45 -23.30 -19.04 14.45
C ALA A 45 -21.91 -19.35 13.86
N ASP A 46 -21.34 -18.47 13.02
CA ASP A 46 -20.08 -18.66 12.28
C ASP A 46 -18.86 -17.97 12.93
N ALA A 47 -18.93 -17.62 14.21
CA ALA A 47 -17.93 -16.84 14.96
C ALA A 47 -16.49 -17.43 15.04
N LEU A 48 -16.25 -18.62 14.49
CA LEU A 48 -14.98 -19.35 14.59
C LEU A 48 -14.05 -19.18 13.39
N LYS A 49 -14.50 -18.55 12.30
CA LYS A 49 -13.63 -18.28 11.13
C LYS A 49 -12.91 -16.95 11.32
N ALA A 50 -11.59 -16.98 11.22
CA ALA A 50 -10.79 -15.78 11.12
C ALA A 50 -11.30 -14.89 9.96
N SER A 51 -11.12 -13.59 10.10
CA SER A 51 -11.59 -12.58 9.14
C SER A 51 -10.83 -12.69 7.79
N PRO A 52 -11.53 -12.92 6.67
CA PRO A 52 -10.91 -12.92 5.34
C PRO A 52 -10.30 -11.56 4.99
N GLY A 53 -10.93 -10.45 5.38
CA GLY A 53 -10.41 -9.10 5.13
C GLY A 53 -9.10 -8.84 5.88
N ALA A 54 -9.05 -9.19 7.17
CA ALA A 54 -7.84 -9.04 7.98
C ALA A 54 -6.68 -9.92 7.48
N PHE A 55 -7.00 -11.11 6.94
CA PHE A 55 -5.99 -11.96 6.31
C PHE A 55 -5.37 -11.28 5.08
N ILE A 56 -6.17 -10.73 4.17
CA ILE A 56 -5.68 -9.99 2.99
C ILE A 56 -4.87 -8.76 3.41
N VAL A 57 -5.39 -7.96 4.34
CA VAL A 57 -4.68 -6.76 4.85
C VAL A 57 -3.33 -7.14 5.45
N SER A 58 -3.27 -8.20 6.26
CA SER A 58 -2.01 -8.70 6.81
C SER A 58 -1.02 -9.16 5.74
N GLY A 59 -1.50 -9.70 4.62
CA GLY A 59 -0.66 -10.08 3.48
C GLY A 59 -0.05 -8.87 2.78
N LEU A 60 -0.85 -7.84 2.50
CA LEU A 60 -0.40 -6.59 1.88
C LEU A 60 0.59 -5.84 2.78
N GLU A 61 0.34 -5.79 4.10
CA GLU A 61 1.29 -5.20 5.06
C GLU A 61 2.63 -5.96 5.10
N LEU A 62 2.58 -7.29 4.98
CA LEU A 62 3.79 -8.12 4.94
C LEU A 62 4.64 -7.83 3.71
N GLU A 63 4.01 -7.66 2.55
CA GLU A 63 4.68 -7.28 1.30
C GLU A 63 5.32 -5.89 1.42
N GLU A 64 4.61 -4.90 1.97
CA GLU A 64 5.16 -3.56 2.19
C GLU A 64 6.39 -3.61 3.13
N VAL A 65 6.34 -4.42 4.19
CA VAL A 65 7.49 -4.65 5.08
C VAL A 65 8.64 -5.35 4.38
N GLN A 66 8.39 -6.35 3.53
CA GLN A 66 9.42 -7.01 2.70
C GLN A 66 10.10 -6.00 1.78
N HIS A 67 9.32 -5.15 1.10
CA HIS A 67 9.82 -4.15 0.18
C HIS A 67 10.69 -3.09 0.90
N HIS A 68 10.20 -2.55 2.02
CA HIS A 68 10.96 -1.58 2.82
C HIS A 68 12.26 -2.17 3.36
N LEU A 69 12.23 -3.39 3.86
CA LEU A 69 13.41 -4.04 4.39
C LEU A 69 14.44 -4.33 3.28
N THR A 70 13.99 -4.73 2.09
CA THR A 70 14.85 -4.90 0.90
C THR A 70 15.55 -3.59 0.54
N ASN A 71 14.80 -2.48 0.53
CA ASN A 71 15.35 -1.15 0.27
C ASN A 71 16.35 -0.70 1.35
N ASP A 72 16.07 -0.98 2.62
CA ASP A 72 16.98 -0.68 3.73
C ASP A 72 18.29 -1.46 3.63
N ILE A 73 18.22 -2.76 3.29
CA ILE A 73 19.42 -3.58 3.04
C ILE A 73 20.22 -3.04 1.85
N ALA A 74 19.54 -2.71 0.75
CA ALA A 74 20.18 -2.13 -0.44
C ALA A 74 20.87 -0.78 -0.14
N ARG A 75 20.29 0.03 0.75
CA ARG A 75 20.87 1.31 1.19
C ARG A 75 22.13 1.12 2.03
N LEU A 76 22.18 0.09 2.87
CA LEU A 76 23.32 -0.13 3.77
C LEU A 76 24.58 -0.63 3.04
N LYS A 77 24.46 -1.25 1.85
CA LYS A 77 25.59 -1.74 1.00
C LYS A 77 26.74 -2.43 1.76
N GLY A 78 26.45 -3.06 2.91
CA GLY A 78 27.45 -3.70 3.78
C GLY A 78 28.31 -2.76 4.65
N VAL A 79 28.19 -1.43 4.52
CA VAL A 79 28.96 -0.41 5.27
C VAL A 79 28.09 0.25 6.35
N GLY A 80 27.14 -0.49 6.90
CA GLY A 80 26.30 -0.04 8.01
C GLY A 80 27.05 -0.08 9.34
N THR A 81 26.71 0.85 10.24
CA THR A 81 27.10 0.79 11.65
C THR A 81 26.55 -0.48 12.31
N ASP A 82 27.18 -0.96 13.38
CA ASP A 82 26.74 -2.19 14.06
C ASP A 82 25.30 -2.07 14.61
N THR A 83 24.89 -0.87 14.99
CA THR A 83 23.51 -0.57 15.38
C THR A 83 22.53 -0.73 14.21
N GLN A 84 22.86 -0.19 13.02
CA GLN A 84 22.03 -0.36 11.82
C GLN A 84 21.94 -1.82 11.37
N LYS A 85 23.04 -2.58 11.48
CA LYS A 85 23.05 -4.02 11.18
C LYS A 85 22.16 -4.80 12.16
N ALA A 86 22.24 -4.48 13.45
CA ALA A 86 21.40 -5.08 14.48
C ALA A 86 19.90 -4.78 14.24
N ASP A 87 19.56 -3.54 13.87
CA ASP A 87 18.19 -3.14 13.57
C ASP A 87 17.61 -3.91 12.37
N VAL A 88 18.38 -4.03 11.28
CA VAL A 88 17.95 -4.82 10.11
C VAL A 88 17.79 -6.30 10.44
N ALA A 89 18.70 -6.87 11.25
CA ALA A 89 18.58 -8.25 11.69
C ALA A 89 17.32 -8.45 12.56
N HIS A 90 17.03 -7.51 13.46
CA HIS A 90 15.83 -7.55 14.30
C HIS A 90 14.54 -7.48 13.46
N ARG A 91 14.48 -6.55 12.49
CA ARG A 91 13.35 -6.44 11.56
C ARG A 91 13.18 -7.69 10.70
N SER A 92 14.27 -8.29 10.24
CA SER A 92 14.25 -9.55 9.48
C SER A 92 13.68 -10.70 10.30
N LEU A 93 14.04 -10.79 11.58
CA LEU A 93 13.50 -11.80 12.50
C LEU A 93 12.00 -11.59 12.76
N LEU A 94 11.56 -10.34 12.96
CA LEU A 94 10.15 -10.03 13.16
C LEU A 94 9.33 -10.37 11.91
N LEU A 95 9.84 -10.03 10.73
CA LEU A 95 9.24 -10.41 9.45
C LEU A 95 9.11 -11.92 9.32
N GLN A 96 10.16 -12.68 9.62
CA GLN A 96 10.12 -14.14 9.59
C GLN A 96 9.03 -14.71 10.51
N LYS A 97 8.89 -14.19 11.73
CA LYS A 97 7.83 -14.62 12.67
C LYS A 97 6.44 -14.35 12.11
N ARG A 98 6.21 -13.16 11.55
CA ARG A 98 4.92 -12.80 10.94
C ARG A 98 4.61 -13.66 9.72
N LEU A 99 5.62 -13.98 8.92
CA LEU A 99 5.49 -14.82 7.74
C LEU A 99 5.06 -16.25 8.11
N VAL A 100 5.59 -16.83 9.18
CA VAL A 100 5.12 -18.13 9.70
C VAL A 100 3.64 -18.07 10.10
N LEU A 101 3.25 -17.05 10.87
CA LEU A 101 1.84 -16.87 11.27
C LEU A 101 0.91 -16.67 10.06
N PHE A 102 1.36 -15.91 9.06
CA PHE A 102 0.62 -15.72 7.82
C PHE A 102 0.49 -17.02 7.03
N GLN A 103 1.55 -17.83 6.96
CA GLN A 103 1.51 -19.13 6.31
C GLN A 103 0.52 -20.10 7.00
N ASP A 104 0.45 -20.07 8.33
CA ASP A 104 -0.53 -20.84 9.10
C ASP A 104 -1.97 -20.40 8.79
N ALA A 105 -2.23 -19.09 8.74
CA ALA A 105 -3.52 -18.55 8.34
C ALA A 105 -3.87 -18.90 6.89
N GLN A 106 -2.90 -18.81 5.98
CA GLN A 106 -3.05 -19.13 4.57
C GLN A 106 -3.38 -20.61 4.36
N ASN A 107 -2.97 -21.53 5.25
CA ASN A 107 -3.40 -22.94 5.20
C ASN A 107 -4.93 -23.09 5.41
N CYS A 108 -5.55 -22.18 6.18
CA CYS A 108 -6.99 -22.19 6.43
C CYS A 108 -7.80 -21.50 5.32
N PHE A 109 -7.29 -20.38 4.79
CA PHE A 109 -8.02 -19.57 3.80
C PHE A 109 -7.71 -19.93 2.34
N MET A 110 -6.48 -20.37 2.06
CA MET A 110 -5.96 -20.61 0.71
C MET A 110 -5.15 -21.93 0.68
N PRO A 111 -5.81 -23.09 0.86
CA PRO A 111 -5.11 -24.38 0.86
C PRO A 111 -4.35 -24.67 -0.44
N GLU A 112 -4.81 -24.09 -1.56
CA GLU A 112 -4.17 -24.19 -2.87
C GLU A 112 -2.76 -23.56 -2.90
N ALA A 113 -2.53 -22.53 -2.08
CA ALA A 113 -1.23 -21.88 -1.98
C ALA A 113 -0.16 -22.79 -1.36
N VAL A 114 -0.56 -23.75 -0.52
CA VAL A 114 0.36 -24.67 0.16
C VAL A 114 1.14 -25.51 -0.85
N GLY A 115 0.50 -25.92 -1.95
CA GLY A 115 1.15 -26.69 -3.01
C GLY A 115 2.16 -25.88 -3.85
N CYS A 116 2.04 -24.56 -3.85
CA CYS A 116 2.94 -23.66 -4.58
C CYS A 116 4.16 -23.24 -3.76
N ARG A 117 4.14 -23.43 -2.44
CA ARG A 117 5.30 -23.15 -1.57
C ARG A 117 6.40 -24.18 -1.85
N LEU A 118 7.50 -23.73 -2.45
CA LEU A 118 8.72 -24.55 -2.45
C LEU A 118 9.22 -24.68 -1.00
N PRO A 119 9.80 -25.84 -0.61
CA PRO A 119 10.48 -25.94 0.67
C PRO A 119 11.55 -24.85 0.74
N THR A 120 11.48 -24.04 1.80
CA THR A 120 12.41 -22.94 2.08
C THR A 120 13.84 -23.46 2.00
N SER A 121 14.52 -23.21 0.89
CA SER A 121 15.95 -23.51 0.76
C SER A 121 16.69 -22.72 1.83
N GLU A 122 17.76 -23.26 2.42
CA GLU A 122 18.56 -22.59 3.46
C GLU A 122 19.13 -21.22 2.99
N THR A 123 19.01 -20.91 1.71
CA THR A 123 19.43 -19.67 1.05
C THR A 123 18.34 -18.61 0.88
N SER A 124 17.05 -18.91 1.12
CA SER A 124 15.98 -17.92 0.93
C SER A 124 15.90 -16.98 2.12
N THR A 125 16.19 -15.70 1.88
CA THR A 125 16.00 -14.65 2.89
C THR A 125 14.51 -14.35 3.07
N PRO A 126 14.06 -13.93 4.26
CA PRO A 126 12.63 -13.65 4.51
C PRO A 126 12.07 -12.51 3.64
N GLN A 127 12.96 -11.69 3.06
CA GLN A 127 12.63 -10.56 2.19
C GLN A 127 12.34 -10.96 0.75
N SER A 128 12.91 -12.07 0.29
CA SER A 128 12.75 -12.56 -1.09
C SER A 128 11.75 -13.71 -1.19
N LEU A 129 11.04 -14.03 -0.11
CA LEU A 129 10.09 -15.12 -0.08
C LEU A 129 8.77 -14.65 -0.71
N CYS A 130 8.32 -15.31 -1.77
CA CYS A 130 7.03 -15.04 -2.39
C CYS A 130 5.89 -15.39 -1.41
N LEU A 131 5.07 -14.39 -1.05
CA LEU A 131 3.94 -14.54 -0.13
C LEU A 131 2.75 -15.28 -0.75
N PHE A 132 2.67 -15.33 -2.09
CA PHE A 132 1.55 -15.90 -2.86
C PHE A 132 0.21 -15.30 -2.42
N LEU A 133 0.01 -14.04 -2.76
CA LEU A 133 -1.26 -13.34 -2.54
C LEU A 133 -2.36 -13.92 -3.46
N PRO A 134 -3.66 -13.74 -3.15
CA PRO A 134 -4.73 -14.31 -3.96
C PRO A 134 -4.64 -13.96 -5.46
N HIS A 135 -4.16 -12.77 -5.84
CA HIS A 135 -3.95 -12.41 -7.24
C HIS A 135 -2.91 -13.29 -7.95
N ASP A 136 -1.85 -13.74 -7.25
CA ASP A 136 -0.82 -14.63 -7.80
C ASP A 136 -1.39 -16.03 -8.12
N LEU A 137 -2.47 -16.38 -7.44
CA LEU A 137 -3.15 -17.67 -7.50
C LEU A 137 -4.58 -17.52 -8.04
N ALA A 138 -4.84 -16.49 -8.86
CA ALA A 138 -6.19 -16.17 -9.33
C ALA A 138 -6.88 -17.33 -10.08
N VAL A 139 -6.11 -18.12 -10.84
CA VAL A 139 -6.63 -19.26 -11.61
C VAL A 139 -7.17 -20.38 -10.72
N PRO A 140 -6.38 -20.95 -9.78
CA PRO A 140 -6.89 -22.01 -8.90
C PRO A 140 -7.97 -21.47 -7.94
N LEU A 141 -7.82 -20.27 -7.38
CA LEU A 141 -8.75 -19.73 -6.37
C LEU A 141 -10.13 -19.39 -6.93
N SER A 142 -10.20 -19.02 -8.21
CA SER A 142 -11.48 -18.72 -8.87
C SER A 142 -12.39 -19.95 -9.00
N LEU A 143 -11.88 -21.17 -8.77
CA LEU A 143 -12.70 -22.38 -8.79
C LEU A 143 -13.55 -22.55 -7.53
N THR A 144 -13.18 -21.91 -6.42
CA THR A 144 -13.92 -22.00 -5.14
C THR A 144 -14.68 -20.71 -4.83
N PRO A 145 -15.90 -20.79 -4.24
CA PRO A 145 -16.65 -19.58 -3.87
C PRO A 145 -15.93 -18.75 -2.81
N SER A 146 -15.19 -19.39 -1.91
CA SER A 146 -14.35 -18.71 -0.90
C SER A 146 -13.18 -17.97 -1.55
N GLY A 147 -12.51 -18.56 -2.53
CA GLY A 147 -11.41 -17.91 -3.26
C GLY A 147 -11.88 -16.71 -4.09
N LYS A 148 -13.07 -16.78 -4.73
CA LYS A 148 -13.68 -15.63 -5.42
C LYS A 148 -13.94 -14.44 -4.49
N HIS A 149 -14.38 -14.71 -3.26
CA HIS A 149 -14.59 -13.66 -2.27
C HIS A 149 -13.27 -12.99 -1.89
N LEU A 150 -12.22 -13.77 -1.61
CA LEU A 150 -10.88 -13.25 -1.31
C LEU A 150 -10.33 -12.38 -2.45
N LEU A 151 -10.44 -12.83 -3.70
CA LEU A 151 -10.03 -12.07 -4.88
C LEU A 151 -10.77 -10.74 -5.01
N THR A 152 -12.07 -10.72 -4.69
CA THR A 152 -12.88 -9.50 -4.76
C THR A 152 -12.44 -8.50 -3.68
N VAL A 153 -12.24 -9.00 -2.45
CA VAL A 153 -11.79 -8.17 -1.32
C VAL A 153 -10.40 -7.60 -1.58
N GLU A 154 -9.49 -8.42 -2.09
CA GLU A 154 -8.15 -7.98 -2.49
C GLU A 154 -8.20 -6.93 -3.58
N ALA A 155 -8.93 -7.18 -4.67
CA ALA A 155 -9.04 -6.21 -5.77
C ALA A 155 -9.60 -4.85 -5.29
N GLN A 156 -10.57 -4.87 -4.37
CA GLN A 156 -11.11 -3.65 -3.77
C GLN A 156 -10.08 -2.91 -2.92
N LEU A 157 -9.33 -3.64 -2.08
CA LEU A 157 -8.28 -3.06 -1.25
C LEU A 157 -7.13 -2.50 -2.09
N GLN A 158 -6.68 -3.23 -3.12
CA GLN A 158 -5.65 -2.77 -4.04
C GLN A 158 -6.09 -1.53 -4.83
N HIS A 159 -7.33 -1.51 -5.33
CA HIS A 159 -7.85 -0.34 -6.03
C HIS A 159 -7.87 0.90 -5.14
N ALA A 160 -8.30 0.76 -3.89
CA ALA A 160 -8.29 1.85 -2.93
C ALA A 160 -6.88 2.28 -2.50
N GLN A 161 -5.95 1.34 -2.37
CA GLN A 161 -4.54 1.64 -2.11
C GLN A 161 -3.93 2.49 -3.23
N VAL A 162 -4.14 2.09 -4.48
CA VAL A 162 -3.64 2.84 -5.64
C VAL A 162 -4.29 4.22 -5.71
N SER A 163 -5.58 4.32 -5.42
CA SER A 163 -6.26 5.61 -5.36
C SER A 163 -5.71 6.51 -4.27
N ASP A 164 -5.52 6.01 -3.04
CA ASP A 164 -4.97 6.77 -1.94
C ASP A 164 -3.53 7.23 -2.24
N ALA A 165 -2.71 6.36 -2.83
CA ALA A 165 -1.35 6.68 -3.26
C ALA A 165 -1.33 7.79 -4.32
N LEU A 166 -2.24 7.71 -5.29
CA LEU A 166 -2.39 8.72 -6.33
C LEU A 166 -2.88 10.05 -5.75
N SER A 167 -3.86 10.03 -4.87
CA SER A 167 -4.34 11.23 -4.16
C SER A 167 -3.24 11.87 -3.31
N GLU A 168 -2.42 11.08 -2.59
CA GLU A 168 -1.25 11.59 -1.86
C GLU A 168 -0.24 12.26 -2.81
N LEU A 169 0.04 11.63 -3.96
CA LEU A 169 0.91 12.21 -4.97
C LEU A 169 0.34 13.51 -5.54
N HIS A 170 -0.94 13.55 -5.88
CA HIS A 170 -1.64 14.74 -6.38
C HIS A 170 -1.60 15.88 -5.37
N GLN A 171 -1.93 15.61 -4.10
CA GLN A 171 -1.86 16.61 -3.03
C GLN A 171 -0.44 17.17 -2.88
N SER A 172 0.57 16.28 -2.90
CA SER A 172 1.97 16.70 -2.78
C SER A 172 2.41 17.60 -3.96
N LEU A 173 1.95 17.28 -5.18
CA LEU A 173 2.21 18.06 -6.39
C LEU A 173 1.46 19.40 -6.38
N ALA A 174 0.21 19.41 -5.92
CA ALA A 174 -0.59 20.62 -5.79
C ALA A 174 0.05 21.60 -4.79
N VAL A 175 0.51 21.11 -3.63
CA VAL A 175 1.26 21.92 -2.66
C VAL A 175 2.54 22.48 -3.29
N TYR A 176 3.30 21.65 -4.01
CA TYR A 176 4.51 22.11 -4.70
C TYR A 176 4.21 23.20 -5.73
N SER A 177 3.17 23.01 -6.56
CA SER A 177 2.73 23.97 -7.57
C SER A 177 2.30 25.29 -6.93
N HIS A 178 1.49 25.22 -5.86
CA HIS A 178 1.04 26.40 -5.13
C HIS A 178 2.20 27.17 -4.51
N LEU A 179 3.14 26.49 -3.84
CA LEU A 179 4.35 27.12 -3.29
C LEU A 179 5.20 27.78 -4.39
N ARG A 180 5.24 27.16 -5.58
CA ARG A 180 5.98 27.71 -6.72
C ARG A 180 5.31 28.99 -7.23
N MET A 181 3.98 29.03 -7.29
CA MET A 181 3.22 30.22 -7.67
C MET A 181 3.36 31.35 -6.63
N SER A 182 3.16 31.05 -5.34
CA SER A 182 3.34 32.02 -4.24
C SER A 182 4.76 32.60 -4.25
N LYS A 183 5.80 31.79 -4.49
CA LYS A 183 7.16 32.32 -4.66
C LYS A 183 7.25 33.35 -5.80
N ILE A 184 6.63 33.09 -6.95
CA ILE A 184 6.69 34.00 -8.11
C ILE A 184 5.94 35.31 -7.82
N GLN A 185 4.83 35.24 -7.08
CA GLN A 185 3.94 36.38 -6.84
C GLN A 185 4.36 37.24 -5.63
N GLU A 186 4.78 36.60 -4.54
CA GLU A 186 4.86 37.24 -3.22
C GLU A 186 6.30 37.41 -2.72
N ALA A 187 7.25 36.60 -3.19
CA ALA A 187 8.61 36.59 -2.66
C ALA A 187 9.43 37.77 -3.20
N THR A 188 9.44 38.88 -2.45
CA THR A 188 10.28 40.04 -2.72
C THR A 188 11.44 40.12 -1.72
N GLY A 189 12.64 40.35 -2.23
CA GLY A 189 13.87 40.43 -1.42
C GLY A 189 14.55 39.09 -1.14
N GLN A 190 15.83 39.14 -0.81
CA GLN A 190 16.72 37.98 -0.73
C GLN A 190 16.29 36.96 0.34
N ARG A 191 15.90 37.42 1.54
CA ARG A 191 15.51 36.54 2.65
C ARG A 191 14.24 35.73 2.33
N ALA A 192 13.22 36.37 1.76
CA ALA A 192 11.98 35.70 1.37
C ALA A 192 12.23 34.68 0.25
N LEU A 193 13.07 35.02 -0.73
CA LEU A 193 13.47 34.10 -1.80
C LEU A 193 14.20 32.87 -1.26
N THR A 194 15.14 33.04 -0.32
CA THR A 194 15.84 31.91 0.31
C THR A 194 14.87 31.01 1.08
N GLN A 195 13.93 31.59 1.85
CA GLN A 195 12.92 30.81 2.57
C GLN A 195 11.99 30.04 1.63
N ALA A 196 11.47 30.69 0.59
CA ALA A 196 10.62 30.05 -0.42
C ALA A 196 11.36 28.93 -1.17
N ASN A 197 12.65 29.13 -1.51
CA ASN A 197 13.48 28.09 -2.11
C ASN A 197 13.66 26.88 -1.20
N ASN A 198 13.92 27.10 0.09
CA ASN A 198 14.05 26.01 1.06
C ASN A 198 12.74 25.23 1.21
N LEU A 199 11.59 25.91 1.22
CA LEU A 199 10.28 25.26 1.27
C LEU A 199 10.00 24.43 0.00
N LEU A 200 10.30 24.98 -1.17
CA LEU A 200 10.18 24.26 -2.44
C LEU A 200 11.08 23.03 -2.50
N GLN A 201 12.33 23.13 -2.04
CA GLN A 201 13.24 21.99 -1.98
C GLN A 201 12.71 20.89 -1.05
N LYS A 202 12.15 21.26 0.10
CA LYS A 202 11.54 20.29 1.03
C LYS A 202 10.31 19.62 0.43
N SER A 203 9.41 20.41 -0.16
CA SER A 203 8.21 19.89 -0.83
C SER A 203 8.59 18.97 -1.99
N LYS A 204 9.57 19.35 -2.82
CA LYS A 204 10.09 18.50 -3.88
C LYS A 204 10.74 17.22 -3.36
N ALA A 205 11.53 17.29 -2.30
CA ALA A 205 12.11 16.09 -1.70
C ALA A 205 11.02 15.13 -1.17
N HIS A 206 9.91 15.68 -0.66
CA HIS A 206 8.75 14.91 -0.25
C HIS A 206 8.00 14.29 -1.44
N THR A 207 7.74 15.03 -2.52
CA THR A 207 7.13 14.48 -3.75
C THR A 207 8.00 13.37 -4.34
N ASP A 208 9.32 13.59 -4.40
CA ASP A 208 10.30 12.62 -4.93
C ASP A 208 10.42 11.38 -4.02
N ALA A 209 10.06 11.49 -2.73
CA ALA A 209 10.03 10.36 -1.81
C ALA A 209 8.75 9.54 -1.95
N ILE A 210 7.58 10.19 -2.08
CA ILE A 210 6.28 9.53 -2.37
C ILE A 210 6.38 8.78 -3.69
N ALA A 211 6.88 9.43 -4.74
CA ALA A 211 7.06 8.83 -6.07
C ALA A 211 8.11 7.70 -6.13
N LYS A 212 8.89 7.48 -5.06
CA LYS A 212 9.80 6.32 -4.93
C LYS A 212 9.21 5.21 -4.06
N LYS A 213 8.19 5.52 -3.27
CA LYS A 213 7.50 4.55 -2.40
C LYS A 213 6.56 3.66 -3.25
N TYR A 214 5.94 4.26 -4.26
CA TYR A 214 5.03 3.64 -5.21
C TYR A 214 5.70 3.46 -6.57
#